data_AF-A0A7X7P594-F1
#
_entry.id   AF-A0A7X7P594-F1
#
_cell.length_a   1.000
_cell.length_b   1.000
_cell.length_c   1.000
_cell.angle_alpha   90.00
_cell.angle_beta   90.00
_cell.angle_gamma   90.00
#
_symmetry.space_group_name_H-M   'P 1'
#
loop_
_entity.id
_entity.type
_entity.pdbx_description
1 polymer ?
#
loop_
_entity_poly.entity_id
_entity_poly.type
_entity_poly.pdbx_seq_one_letter_code
_entity_poly.pdbx_strand_id
1 'polypeptide(L)'
;ALWNHERLGDWQGARDELSVRLRRHGAPYPPPVRRMLEFRLALYEEKLGGPDPLPAFLEDPEEHVRTAAEMLRRRRMDGKALAVFYANMPARLFLNGRELMQAGHPEKPSAAVLDVPSGRHVLAIQALRQRYPDWVQLAVRGPGWFAGTDPSWKFAFDPEGDWASADYDDSAWAEVGGTGVKGPPEGPFVWVEPDPFLDMQSRAIGLRPGREWPAGADRVVYRQTVIVPETR
;
A
#
# COMPACT_ATOMS: atom_id res chain seq x y z
N ALA A 1 -15.66 -7.68 -0.78
CA ALA A 1 -16.28 -7.68 0.58
C ALA A 1 -15.28 -7.27 1.65
N LEU A 2 -14.20 -8.03 1.89
CA LEU A 2 -13.24 -7.79 2.97
C LEU A 2 -12.71 -6.34 3.07
N TRP A 3 -12.15 -5.78 1.99
CA TRP A 3 -11.63 -4.41 2.02
C TRP A 3 -12.71 -3.34 2.26
N ASN A 4 -13.98 -3.62 1.95
CA ASN A 4 -15.07 -2.69 2.27
C ASN A 4 -15.33 -2.66 3.78
N HIS A 5 -15.31 -3.83 4.45
CA HIS A 5 -15.42 -3.87 5.91
C HIS A 5 -14.28 -3.08 6.57
N GLU A 6 -13.04 -3.28 6.12
CA GLU A 6 -11.90 -2.49 6.64
C GLU A 6 -12.05 -1.00 6.39
N ARG A 7 -12.42 -0.60 5.17
CA ARG A 7 -12.61 0.80 4.81
C ARG A 7 -13.66 1.49 5.68
N LEU A 8 -14.70 0.74 6.06
CA LEU A 8 -15.79 1.22 6.92
C LEU A 8 -15.49 1.08 8.42
N GLY A 9 -14.33 0.52 8.80
CA GLY A 9 -13.97 0.25 10.19
C GLY A 9 -14.76 -0.89 10.84
N ASP A 10 -15.46 -1.71 10.05
CA ASP A 10 -16.18 -2.90 10.50
C ASP A 10 -15.22 -4.09 10.67
N TRP A 11 -14.40 -4.04 11.72
CA TRP A 11 -13.40 -5.06 12.02
C TRP A 11 -14.02 -6.43 12.31
N GLN A 12 -15.21 -6.40 12.92
CA GLN A 12 -15.99 -7.59 13.23
C GLN A 12 -16.44 -8.29 11.94
N GLY A 13 -17.03 -7.56 11.00
CA GLY A 13 -17.41 -8.08 9.69
C GLY A 13 -16.21 -8.55 8.87
N ALA A 14 -15.09 -7.84 8.90
CA ALA A 14 -13.86 -8.26 8.22
C ALA A 14 -13.33 -9.60 8.75
N ARG A 15 -13.27 -9.75 10.08
CA ARG A 15 -12.90 -11.01 10.75
C ARG A 15 -13.82 -12.15 10.35
N ASP A 16 -15.14 -11.93 10.42
CA ASP A 16 -16.14 -12.96 10.15
C ASP A 16 -16.10 -13.44 8.69
N GLU A 17 -16.01 -12.50 7.73
CA GLU A 17 -15.85 -12.79 6.31
C GLU A 17 -14.59 -13.65 6.06
N LEU A 18 -13.44 -13.27 6.63
CA LEU A 18 -12.20 -14.02 6.44
C LEU A 18 -12.25 -15.40 7.12
N SER A 19 -12.81 -15.49 8.32
CA SER A 19 -12.99 -16.76 9.04
C SER A 19 -13.89 -17.73 8.27
N VAL A 20 -15.01 -17.26 7.71
CA VAL A 20 -15.89 -18.07 6.85
C VAL A 20 -15.14 -18.53 5.61
N ARG A 21 -14.37 -17.65 4.97
CA ARG A 21 -13.59 -18.01 3.78
C ARG A 21 -12.53 -19.07 4.06
N LEU A 22 -11.75 -18.92 5.14
CA LEU A 22 -10.77 -19.92 5.55
C LEU A 22 -11.42 -21.27 5.88
N ARG A 23 -12.58 -21.28 6.54
CA ARG A 23 -13.32 -22.52 6.81
C ARG A 23 -13.84 -23.20 5.53
N ARG A 24 -14.34 -22.44 4.56
CA ARG A 24 -14.95 -22.98 3.33
C ARG A 24 -13.93 -23.33 2.24
N HIS A 25 -12.86 -22.54 2.13
CA HIS A 25 -11.93 -22.57 1.00
C HIS A 25 -10.46 -22.61 1.42
N GLY A 26 -10.15 -22.71 2.72
CA GLY A 26 -8.78 -22.68 3.22
C GLY A 26 -8.00 -23.98 3.00
N ALA A 27 -8.67 -25.14 2.99
CA ALA A 27 -7.98 -26.42 2.83
C ALA A 27 -7.25 -26.58 1.47
N PRO A 28 -7.80 -26.10 0.34
CA PRO A 28 -7.09 -26.12 -0.94
C PRO A 28 -5.96 -25.08 -1.10
N TYR A 29 -5.83 -24.09 -0.19
CA TYR A 29 -4.79 -23.09 -0.34
C TYR A 29 -3.39 -23.67 -0.08
N PRO A 30 -2.37 -23.27 -0.85
CA PRO A 30 -0.98 -23.57 -0.50
C PRO A 30 -0.68 -23.10 0.93
N PRO A 31 0.15 -23.85 1.70
CA PRO A 31 0.47 -23.49 3.08
C PRO A 31 0.93 -22.02 3.24
N PRO A 32 1.79 -21.47 2.36
CA PRO A 32 2.12 -20.06 2.33
C PRO A 32 0.93 -19.08 2.38
N VAL A 33 -0.03 -19.30 1.48
CA VAL A 33 -1.21 -18.46 1.27
C VAL A 33 -2.12 -18.57 2.49
N ARG A 34 -2.35 -19.81 2.94
CA ARG A 34 -3.21 -20.09 4.09
C ARG A 34 -2.66 -19.45 5.36
N ARG A 35 -1.37 -19.61 5.66
CA ARG A 35 -0.73 -19.03 6.85
C ARG A 35 -0.79 -17.51 6.84
N MET A 36 -0.63 -16.87 5.67
CA MET A 36 -0.77 -15.42 5.55
C MET A 36 -2.20 -14.93 5.86
N LEU A 37 -3.22 -15.67 5.40
CA LEU A 37 -4.62 -15.38 5.72
C LEU A 37 -4.94 -15.62 7.21
N GLU A 38 -4.40 -16.68 7.80
CA GLU A 38 -4.51 -16.94 9.25
C GLU A 38 -3.83 -15.83 10.06
N PHE A 39 -2.70 -15.31 9.58
CA PHE A 39 -2.04 -14.16 10.19
C PHE A 39 -2.91 -12.89 10.12
N ARG A 40 -3.47 -12.60 8.94
CA ARG A 40 -4.41 -11.48 8.80
C ARG A 40 -5.62 -11.63 9.72
N LEU A 41 -6.16 -12.84 9.85
CA LEU A 41 -7.26 -13.12 10.77
C LEU A 41 -6.90 -12.82 12.22
N ALA A 42 -5.72 -13.26 12.68
CA ALA A 42 -5.24 -12.99 14.02
C ALA A 42 -5.02 -11.48 14.29
N LEU A 43 -4.63 -10.71 13.26
CA LEU A 43 -4.53 -9.25 13.38
C LEU A 43 -5.90 -8.56 13.48
N TYR A 44 -6.96 -9.12 12.88
CA TYR A 44 -8.32 -8.63 13.14
C TYR A 44 -8.76 -8.94 14.58
N GLU A 45 -8.37 -10.09 15.11
CA GLU A 45 -8.65 -10.45 16.50
C GLU A 45 -7.93 -9.50 17.47
N GLU A 46 -6.65 -9.18 17.23
CA GLU A 46 -5.91 -8.13 17.97
C GLU A 46 -6.67 -6.79 17.94
N LYS A 47 -7.15 -6.38 16.76
CA LYS A 47 -7.93 -5.14 16.60
C LYS A 47 -9.22 -5.11 17.42
N LEU A 48 -9.77 -6.28 17.72
CA LEU A 48 -10.98 -6.46 18.54
C LEU A 48 -10.65 -6.70 20.03
N GLY A 49 -9.40 -6.47 20.46
CA GLY A 49 -8.96 -6.62 21.86
C GLY A 49 -8.40 -7.99 22.19
N GLY A 50 -8.14 -8.83 21.19
CA GLY A 50 -7.42 -10.10 21.33
C GLY A 50 -5.92 -9.92 21.62
N PRO A 51 -5.18 -11.03 21.83
CA PRO A 51 -3.76 -10.99 22.11
C PRO A 51 -2.95 -10.53 20.88
N ASP A 52 -1.74 -10.02 21.12
CA ASP A 52 -0.78 -9.69 20.06
C ASP A 52 -0.35 -10.96 19.30
N PRO A 53 -0.58 -11.06 17.99
CA PRO A 53 -0.25 -12.26 17.24
C PRO A 53 1.23 -12.34 16.86
N LEU A 54 1.99 -11.23 16.93
CA LEU A 54 3.36 -11.18 16.42
C LEU A 54 4.29 -12.27 17.00
N PRO A 55 4.29 -12.59 18.31
CA PRO A 55 5.17 -13.64 18.84
C PRO A 55 5.03 -14.98 18.11
N ALA A 56 3.80 -15.40 17.78
CA ALA A 56 3.56 -16.65 17.09
C ALA A 56 3.99 -16.62 15.62
N PHE A 57 3.77 -15.50 14.92
CA PHE A 57 4.04 -15.39 13.49
C PHE A 57 5.49 -15.01 13.16
N LEU A 58 6.26 -14.50 14.12
CA LEU A 58 7.71 -14.33 13.98
C LEU A 58 8.45 -15.66 13.95
N GLU A 59 7.88 -16.71 14.54
CA GLU A 59 8.43 -18.07 14.58
C GLU A 59 7.76 -19.02 13.57
N ASP A 60 6.93 -18.48 12.66
CA ASP A 60 6.19 -19.28 11.67
C ASP A 60 7.14 -20.11 10.78
N PRO A 61 6.83 -21.36 10.40
CA PRO A 61 7.69 -22.14 9.51
C PRO A 61 7.86 -21.51 8.11
N GLU A 62 6.91 -20.69 7.66
CA GLU A 62 6.91 -20.06 6.35
C GLU A 62 7.68 -18.73 6.33
N GLU A 63 8.70 -18.62 5.47
CA GLU A 63 9.61 -17.46 5.43
C GLU A 63 8.91 -16.14 5.11
N HIS A 64 7.99 -16.13 4.15
CA HIS A 64 7.24 -14.93 3.77
C HIS A 64 6.30 -14.47 4.89
N VAL A 65 5.81 -15.38 5.73
CA VAL A 65 5.00 -15.04 6.91
C VAL A 65 5.87 -14.39 7.98
N ARG A 66 7.03 -14.99 8.31
CA ARG A 66 8.01 -14.39 9.23
C ARG A 66 8.45 -13.01 8.76
N THR A 67 8.69 -12.86 7.46
CA THR A 67 9.08 -11.58 6.85
C THR A 67 7.99 -10.53 7.04
N ALA A 68 6.73 -10.87 6.79
CA ALA A 68 5.62 -9.94 7.00
C ALA A 68 5.40 -9.59 8.49
N ALA A 69 5.58 -10.56 9.38
CA ALA A 69 5.54 -10.34 10.82
C ALA A 69 6.65 -9.39 11.29
N GLU A 70 7.86 -9.56 10.76
CA GLU A 70 8.98 -8.65 11.01
C GLU A 70 8.70 -7.22 10.53
N MET A 71 8.09 -7.08 9.35
CA MET A 71 7.67 -5.77 8.84
C MET A 71 6.67 -5.08 9.78
N LEU A 72 5.68 -5.82 10.27
CA LEU A 72 4.68 -5.31 11.22
C LEU A 72 5.31 -4.96 12.59
N ARG A 73 6.24 -5.79 13.08
CA ARG A 73 7.03 -5.50 14.29
C ARG A 73 7.80 -4.19 14.15
N ARG A 74 8.56 -4.05 13.05
CA ARG A 74 9.36 -2.85 12.80
C ARG A 74 8.51 -1.61 12.60
N ARG A 75 7.32 -1.71 12.01
CA ARG A 75 6.37 -0.58 11.88
C ARG A 75 5.94 -0.01 13.23
N ARG A 76 6.00 -0.78 14.31
CA ARG A 76 5.67 -0.30 15.67
C ARG A 76 6.80 0.54 16.28
N MET A 77 7.97 0.63 15.65
CA MET A 77 9.10 1.44 16.11
C MET A 77 9.03 2.87 15.55
N ASP A 78 9.55 3.83 16.31
CA ASP A 78 9.63 5.23 15.90
C ASP A 78 10.52 5.41 14.67
N GLY A 79 10.13 6.34 13.80
CA GLY A 79 10.84 6.61 12.55
C GLY A 79 10.73 5.48 11.51
N LYS A 80 9.92 4.44 11.76
CA LYS A 80 9.65 3.37 10.79
C LYS A 80 8.24 3.51 10.23
N ALA A 81 8.11 3.24 8.93
CA ALA A 81 6.81 3.17 8.27
C ALA A 81 6.73 1.93 7.38
N LEU A 82 5.59 1.25 7.38
CA LEU A 82 5.29 0.20 6.41
C LEU A 82 4.75 0.87 5.16
N ALA A 83 5.38 0.62 4.02
CA ALA A 83 4.85 0.95 2.70
C ALA A 83 4.30 -0.31 2.03
N VAL A 84 3.12 -0.19 1.43
CA VAL A 84 2.51 -1.16 0.52
C VAL A 84 2.27 -0.44 -0.79
N PHE A 85 2.98 -0.87 -1.83
CA PHE A 85 2.96 -0.26 -3.15
C PHE A 85 2.44 -1.27 -4.19
N TYR A 86 1.38 -0.89 -4.87
CA TYR A 86 0.67 -1.75 -5.78
C TYR A 86 0.40 -1.03 -7.09
N ALA A 87 0.90 -1.59 -8.17
CA ALA A 87 0.71 -1.07 -9.50
C ALA A 87 0.58 -2.24 -10.47
N ASN A 88 -0.21 -2.05 -11.52
CA ASN A 88 -0.26 -3.00 -12.63
C ASN A 88 0.71 -2.65 -13.76
N MET A 89 1.57 -1.64 -13.54
CA MET A 89 2.58 -1.14 -14.46
C MET A 89 3.92 -0.98 -13.72
N PRO A 90 5.08 -1.11 -14.40
CA PRO A 90 6.37 -0.87 -13.77
C PRO A 90 6.42 0.52 -13.13
N ALA A 91 6.57 0.54 -11.82
CA ALA A 91 6.51 1.75 -11.04
C ALA A 91 7.56 1.77 -9.94
N ARG A 92 7.99 2.97 -9.55
CA ARG A 92 9.04 3.21 -8.56
C ARG A 92 8.56 4.23 -7.54
N LEU A 93 8.84 3.96 -6.27
CA LEU A 93 8.55 4.86 -5.14
C LEU A 93 9.82 5.59 -4.72
N PHE A 94 9.68 6.89 -4.49
CA PHE A 94 10.71 7.78 -4.00
C PHE A 94 10.27 8.47 -2.71
N LEU A 95 11.22 8.70 -1.81
CA LEU A 95 11.09 9.55 -0.64
C LEU A 95 12.19 10.60 -0.67
N ASN A 96 11.81 11.87 -0.76
CA ASN A 96 12.75 13.01 -0.84
C ASN A 96 13.86 12.79 -1.89
N GLY A 97 13.49 12.33 -3.09
CA GLY A 97 14.42 12.07 -4.20
C GLY A 97 15.07 10.69 -4.21
N ARG A 98 15.06 9.94 -3.09
CA ARG A 98 15.69 8.61 -3.03
C ARG A 98 14.70 7.52 -3.43
N GLU A 99 15.07 6.70 -4.41
CA GLU A 99 14.31 5.48 -4.76
C GLU A 99 14.35 4.48 -3.60
N LEU A 100 13.18 3.95 -3.21
CA LEU A 100 13.03 3.05 -2.06
C LEU A 100 12.52 1.65 -2.44
N MET A 101 11.60 1.56 -3.40
CA MET A 101 11.01 0.28 -3.81
C MET A 101 10.39 0.37 -5.20
N GLN A 102 10.15 -0.78 -5.80
CA GLN A 102 9.50 -0.93 -7.10
C GLN A 102 8.23 -1.77 -6.98
N ALA A 103 7.31 -1.59 -7.92
CA ALA A 103 6.10 -2.39 -8.10
C ALA A 103 5.81 -2.57 -9.59
N GLY A 104 4.81 -3.40 -9.92
CA GLY A 104 4.37 -3.59 -11.31
C GLY A 104 3.72 -4.94 -11.59
N HIS A 105 3.28 -5.66 -10.55
CA HIS A 105 2.59 -6.93 -10.70
C HIS A 105 1.10 -6.75 -10.35
N PRO A 106 0.18 -7.03 -11.29
CA PRO A 106 -1.26 -6.83 -11.08
C PRO A 106 -1.86 -7.74 -10.00
N GLU A 107 -1.16 -8.80 -9.60
CA GLU A 107 -1.64 -9.79 -8.62
C GLU A 107 -0.90 -9.69 -7.27
N LYS A 108 0.16 -8.89 -7.17
CA LYS A 108 1.07 -8.90 -6.01
C LYS A 108 1.49 -7.49 -5.60
N PRO A 109 0.96 -6.95 -4.49
CA PRO A 109 1.51 -5.72 -3.91
C PRO A 109 2.94 -5.98 -3.41
N SER A 110 3.79 -4.97 -3.52
CA SER A 110 5.12 -4.98 -2.91
C SER A 110 5.06 -4.27 -1.56
N ALA A 111 5.77 -4.78 -0.56
CA ALA A 111 5.78 -4.19 0.77
C ALA A 111 7.20 -4.07 1.33
N ALA A 112 7.45 -3.00 2.07
CA ALA A 112 8.74 -2.74 2.70
C ALA A 112 8.58 -1.85 3.94
N VAL A 113 9.53 -1.94 4.86
CA VAL A 113 9.65 -0.97 5.96
C VAL A 113 10.67 0.10 5.57
N LEU A 114 10.23 1.35 5.64
CA LEU A 114 10.97 2.55 5.28
C LEU A 114 11.43 3.28 6.55
N ASP A 115 12.56 3.98 6.43
CA ASP A 115 13.02 4.97 7.41
C ASP A 115 12.39 6.32 7.07
N VAL A 116 11.47 6.77 7.92
CA VAL A 116 10.72 8.02 7.74
C VAL A 116 10.68 8.76 9.08
N PRO A 117 11.63 9.68 9.34
CA PRO A 117 11.64 10.45 10.57
C PRO A 117 10.42 11.38 10.66
N SER A 118 10.25 12.05 11.79
CA SER A 118 9.26 13.12 11.91
C SER A 118 9.64 14.33 11.05
N GLY A 119 8.62 15.04 10.56
CA GLY A 119 8.80 16.25 9.77
C GLY A 119 8.14 16.19 8.39
N ARG A 120 8.50 17.16 7.55
CA ARG A 120 7.98 17.28 6.18
C ARG A 120 8.76 16.36 5.24
N HIS A 121 8.02 15.57 4.47
CA HIS A 121 8.58 14.70 3.43
C HIS A 121 7.78 14.79 2.14
N VAL A 122 8.41 14.38 1.05
CA VAL A 122 7.80 14.23 -0.27
C VAL A 122 7.81 12.75 -0.64
N LEU A 123 6.62 12.21 -0.87
CA LEU A 123 6.44 10.94 -1.55
C LEU A 123 6.27 11.20 -3.04
N ALA A 124 6.98 10.46 -3.87
CA ALA A 124 6.82 10.54 -5.31
C ALA A 124 6.78 9.14 -5.94
N ILE A 125 6.00 8.99 -7.00
CA ILE A 125 5.86 7.75 -7.76
C ILE A 125 6.20 8.05 -9.21
N GLN A 126 7.03 7.21 -9.82
CA GLN A 126 7.17 7.16 -11.28
C GLN A 126 6.48 5.91 -11.80
N ALA A 127 5.70 6.04 -12.86
CA ALA A 127 5.08 4.91 -13.55
C ALA A 127 5.38 4.97 -15.06
N LEU A 128 5.91 3.89 -15.61
CA LEU A 128 6.21 3.79 -17.04
C LEU A 128 4.96 3.51 -17.84
N ARG A 129 4.83 4.16 -19.01
CA ARG A 129 3.68 3.99 -19.89
C ARG A 129 3.44 2.52 -20.21
N GLN A 130 2.17 2.13 -20.14
CA GLN A 130 1.70 0.86 -20.68
C GLN A 130 0.34 1.02 -21.33
N ARG A 131 -0.16 -0.05 -21.95
CA ARG A 131 -1.51 -0.08 -22.49
C ARG A 131 -2.53 -0.19 -21.35
N TYR A 132 -3.62 0.56 -21.47
CA TYR A 132 -4.75 0.53 -20.53
C TYR A 132 -5.19 -0.93 -20.22
N PRO A 133 -5.55 -1.26 -18.96
CA PRO A 133 -5.62 -0.37 -17.80
C PRO A 133 -4.25 0.00 -17.20
N ASP A 134 -4.12 1.22 -16.68
CA ASP A 134 -2.95 1.73 -15.96
C ASP A 134 -3.39 2.33 -14.62
N TRP A 135 -2.77 1.90 -13.53
CA TRP A 135 -3.02 2.45 -12.20
C TRP A 135 -1.86 2.18 -11.23
N VAL A 136 -1.76 3.07 -10.23
CA VAL A 136 -0.87 2.93 -9.08
C VAL A 136 -1.64 3.18 -7.79
N GLN A 137 -1.24 2.52 -6.71
CA GLN A 137 -1.79 2.68 -5.37
C GLN A 137 -0.65 2.56 -4.37
N LEU A 138 -0.50 3.53 -3.48
CA LEU A 138 0.49 3.50 -2.40
C LEU A 138 -0.20 3.75 -1.07
N ALA A 139 0.18 2.97 -0.07
CA ALA A 139 -0.15 3.21 1.32
C ALA A 139 1.14 3.20 2.14
N VAL A 140 1.33 4.23 2.97
CA VAL A 140 2.45 4.34 3.91
C VAL A 140 1.88 4.58 5.30
N ARG A 141 2.29 3.77 6.27
CA ARG A 141 1.76 3.83 7.64
C ARG A 141 2.87 3.67 8.67
N GLY A 142 3.03 4.66 9.53
CA GLY A 142 3.85 4.57 10.74
C GLY A 142 2.99 4.53 12.02
N PRO A 143 3.61 4.66 13.20
CA PRO A 143 2.90 4.78 14.47
C PRO A 143 1.98 6.01 14.48
N GLY A 144 0.67 5.80 14.52
CA GLY A 144 -0.32 6.88 14.67
C GLY A 144 -0.60 7.75 13.43
N TRP A 145 0.04 7.50 12.28
CA TRP A 145 -0.18 8.27 11.06
C TRP A 145 -0.31 7.39 9.81
N PHE A 146 -0.93 7.96 8.77
CA PHE A 146 -1.14 7.29 7.48
C PHE A 146 -1.04 8.32 6.35
N ALA A 147 -0.37 7.94 5.27
CA ALA A 147 -0.40 8.65 4.00
C ALA A 147 -0.72 7.64 2.89
N GLY A 148 -1.74 7.91 2.09
CA GLY A 148 -2.14 7.06 0.98
C GLY A 148 -2.24 7.86 -0.30
N THR A 149 -2.25 7.16 -1.43
CA THR A 149 -2.68 7.76 -2.68
C THR A 149 -4.15 8.15 -2.60
N ASP A 150 -4.46 9.38 -3.00
CA ASP A 150 -5.80 9.94 -3.06
C ASP A 150 -5.87 11.00 -4.18
N PRO A 151 -7.07 11.49 -4.53
CA PRO A 151 -7.25 12.47 -5.60
C PRO A 151 -6.49 13.80 -5.46
N SER A 152 -5.99 14.15 -4.26
CA SER A 152 -5.23 15.40 -4.04
C SER A 152 -3.77 15.31 -4.48
N TRP A 153 -3.29 14.11 -4.83
CA TRP A 153 -1.94 13.95 -5.39
C TRP A 153 -1.79 14.75 -6.68
N LYS A 154 -0.64 15.38 -6.87
CA LYS A 154 -0.30 16.08 -8.11
C LYS A 154 0.35 15.13 -9.11
N PHE A 155 0.23 15.44 -10.40
CA PHE A 155 0.87 14.64 -11.44
C PHE A 155 1.42 15.48 -12.60
N ALA A 156 2.42 14.92 -13.27
CA ALA A 156 2.99 15.46 -14.50
C ALA A 156 3.49 14.34 -15.42
N PHE A 157 3.49 14.59 -16.73
CA PHE A 157 4.08 13.69 -17.73
C PHE A 157 5.50 14.17 -18.03
N ASP A 158 6.44 13.22 -18.01
CA ASP A 158 7.85 13.45 -18.33
C ASP A 158 8.44 14.78 -17.81
N PRO A 159 8.28 15.14 -16.53
CA PRO A 159 8.84 16.38 -16.02
C PRO A 159 10.37 16.33 -16.07
N GLU A 160 10.95 17.48 -16.36
CA GLU A 160 12.39 17.73 -16.30
C GLU A 160 12.86 18.01 -14.87
N GLY A 161 14.17 17.87 -14.65
CA GLY A 161 14.81 18.17 -13.37
C GLY A 161 14.59 17.10 -12.30
N ASP A 162 14.91 17.47 -11.05
CA ASP A 162 14.86 16.58 -9.89
C ASP A 162 13.48 16.57 -9.23
N TRP A 163 12.46 16.19 -10.00
CA TRP A 163 11.06 16.20 -9.60
C TRP A 163 10.75 15.37 -8.34
N ALA A 164 11.60 14.39 -8.00
CA ALA A 164 11.41 13.55 -6.82
C ALA A 164 11.96 14.19 -5.52
N SER A 165 12.92 15.12 -5.61
CA SER A 165 13.54 15.80 -4.47
C SER A 165 12.55 16.62 -3.67
N ALA A 166 12.75 16.79 -2.36
CA ALA A 166 11.82 17.50 -1.47
C ALA A 166 11.63 19.00 -1.79
N ASP A 167 12.59 19.60 -2.50
CA ASP A 167 12.65 21.04 -2.80
C ASP A 167 12.09 21.39 -4.18
N TYR A 168 11.69 20.39 -4.97
CA TYR A 168 11.09 20.64 -6.28
C TYR A 168 9.74 21.35 -6.16
N ASP A 169 9.58 22.42 -6.93
CA ASP A 169 8.35 23.20 -7.02
C ASP A 169 7.36 22.54 -7.99
N ASP A 170 6.33 21.92 -7.43
CA ASP A 170 5.21 21.34 -8.16
C ASP A 170 3.94 22.21 -8.11
N SER A 171 4.06 23.50 -7.76
CA SER A 171 2.91 24.41 -7.61
C SER A 171 2.06 24.51 -8.88
N ALA A 172 2.68 24.41 -10.06
CA ALA A 172 2.00 24.45 -11.35
C ALA A 172 1.40 23.10 -11.79
N TRP A 173 1.66 22.00 -11.07
CA TRP A 173 1.14 20.69 -11.44
C TRP A 173 -0.33 20.54 -11.06
N ALA A 174 -1.10 19.90 -11.94
CA ALA A 174 -2.49 19.60 -11.67
C ALA A 174 -2.60 18.48 -10.62
N GLU A 175 -3.62 18.59 -9.78
CA GLU A 175 -4.09 17.46 -8.96
C GLU A 175 -4.73 16.40 -9.86
N VAL A 176 -4.68 15.14 -9.43
CA VAL A 176 -5.32 14.01 -10.12
C VAL A 176 -6.83 14.22 -10.19
N GLY A 177 -7.44 14.67 -9.09
CA GLY A 177 -8.87 14.94 -8.98
C GLY A 177 -9.78 13.70 -9.11
N GLY A 178 -11.09 13.94 -9.12
CA GLY A 178 -12.11 12.91 -9.26
C GLY A 178 -12.23 11.98 -8.03
N THR A 179 -12.80 10.79 -8.23
CA THR A 179 -12.98 9.78 -7.16
C THR A 179 -11.87 8.72 -7.14
N GLY A 180 -10.82 8.92 -7.92
CA GLY A 180 -9.82 7.90 -8.23
C GLY A 180 -10.32 6.79 -9.14
N VAL A 181 -9.45 5.80 -9.38
CA VAL A 181 -9.76 4.58 -10.13
C VAL A 181 -9.85 3.39 -9.19
N LYS A 182 -10.77 2.47 -9.52
CA LYS A 182 -10.86 1.17 -8.86
C LYS A 182 -9.52 0.45 -9.07
N GLY A 183 -8.74 0.36 -7.99
CA GLY A 183 -7.45 -0.34 -7.96
C GLY A 183 -7.64 -1.86 -8.06
N PRO A 184 -7.04 -2.68 -7.18
CA PRO A 184 -7.08 -4.13 -7.33
C PRO A 184 -8.48 -4.75 -7.51
N PRO A 185 -8.57 -5.96 -8.09
CA PRO A 185 -9.83 -6.69 -8.25
C PRO A 185 -10.65 -6.76 -6.94
N GLU A 186 -11.98 -6.61 -7.02
CA GLU A 186 -12.90 -6.60 -5.85
C GLU A 186 -12.94 -7.90 -5.03
N GLY A 187 -12.33 -8.97 -5.55
CA GLY A 187 -12.11 -10.23 -4.87
C GLY A 187 -10.69 -10.31 -4.28
N PRO A 188 -10.42 -9.70 -3.11
CA PRO A 188 -9.14 -9.90 -2.44
C PRO A 188 -8.93 -11.40 -2.21
N PHE A 189 -7.71 -11.88 -2.45
CA PHE A 189 -7.29 -13.28 -2.22
C PHE A 189 -7.93 -14.31 -3.15
N VAL A 190 -8.63 -13.84 -4.19
CA VAL A 190 -9.00 -14.64 -5.38
C VAL A 190 -8.05 -14.31 -6.54
N TRP A 191 -7.75 -13.02 -6.73
CA TRP A 191 -6.90 -12.51 -7.82
C TRP A 191 -5.66 -11.75 -7.34
N VAL A 192 -5.49 -11.65 -6.02
CA VAL A 192 -4.42 -10.87 -5.38
C VAL A 192 -3.80 -11.72 -4.30
N GLU A 193 -2.48 -11.85 -4.28
CA GLU A 193 -1.76 -12.54 -3.22
C GLU A 193 -2.13 -11.96 -1.84
N PRO A 194 -2.34 -12.82 -0.83
CA PRO A 194 -2.67 -12.34 0.49
C PRO A 194 -1.50 -11.64 1.16
N ASP A 195 -1.84 -10.64 1.97
CA ASP A 195 -0.94 -9.95 2.89
C ASP A 195 -1.63 -9.78 4.26
N PRO A 196 -0.89 -9.51 5.34
CA PRO A 196 -1.45 -9.29 6.67
C PRO A 196 -1.66 -7.79 6.98
N PHE A 197 -1.38 -6.89 6.03
CA PHE A 197 -1.28 -5.45 6.28
C PHE A 197 -2.66 -4.78 6.27
N LEU A 198 -3.29 -4.75 7.44
CA LEU A 198 -4.60 -4.12 7.64
C LEU A 198 -4.60 -2.63 7.27
N ASP A 199 -5.72 -2.14 6.75
CA ASP A 199 -5.98 -0.76 6.28
C ASP A 199 -5.16 -0.27 5.07
N MET A 200 -4.12 -0.98 4.65
CA MET A 200 -3.18 -0.43 3.64
C MET A 200 -3.88 -0.25 2.28
N GLN A 201 -4.31 -1.35 1.66
CA GLN A 201 -4.97 -1.32 0.35
C GLN A 201 -6.41 -0.81 0.41
N SER A 202 -7.08 -0.93 1.56
CA SER A 202 -8.48 -0.53 1.72
C SER A 202 -8.65 0.98 1.87
N ARG A 203 -7.68 1.67 2.47
CA ARG A 203 -7.70 3.14 2.63
C ARG A 203 -7.08 3.90 1.47
N ALA A 204 -6.04 3.38 0.83
CA ALA A 204 -5.46 4.03 -0.34
C ALA A 204 -6.39 3.91 -1.55
N ILE A 205 -6.35 4.91 -2.43
CA ILE A 205 -7.15 4.97 -3.66
C ILE A 205 -6.21 4.78 -4.86
N GLY A 206 -6.65 4.00 -5.85
CA GLY A 206 -5.91 3.86 -7.10
C GLY A 206 -5.90 5.19 -7.87
N LEU A 207 -4.73 5.59 -8.37
CA LEU A 207 -4.56 6.76 -9.21
C LEU A 207 -4.27 6.36 -10.65
N ARG A 208 -4.80 7.19 -11.54
CA ARG A 208 -4.48 7.27 -12.96
C ARG A 208 -4.47 8.76 -13.31
N PRO A 209 -3.73 9.23 -14.32
CA PRO A 209 -3.72 10.64 -14.65
C PRO A 209 -5.13 11.11 -15.02
N GLY A 210 -5.52 12.30 -14.55
CA GLY A 210 -6.86 12.86 -14.80
C GLY A 210 -7.13 13.27 -16.26
N ARG A 211 -6.13 13.12 -17.13
CA ARG A 211 -6.18 13.41 -18.56
C ARG A 211 -5.42 12.33 -19.34
N GLU A 212 -5.69 12.26 -20.64
CA GLU A 212 -4.99 11.32 -21.52
C GLU A 212 -3.48 11.59 -21.57
N TRP A 213 -2.70 10.52 -21.73
CA TRP A 213 -1.26 10.61 -21.90
C TRP A 213 -0.93 11.33 -23.22
N PRO A 214 -0.06 12.36 -23.20
CA PRO A 214 0.39 13.00 -24.42
C PRO A 214 1.02 12.00 -25.41
N ALA A 215 0.96 12.34 -26.70
CA ALA A 215 1.66 11.59 -27.73
C ALA A 215 3.18 11.61 -27.42
N GLY A 216 3.80 10.44 -27.38
CA GLY A 216 5.23 10.30 -27.07
C GLY A 216 5.60 10.42 -25.60
N ALA A 217 4.65 10.64 -24.68
CA ALA A 217 4.96 10.56 -23.25
C ALA A 217 5.35 9.13 -22.86
N ASP A 218 6.42 8.98 -22.08
CA ASP A 218 7.01 7.70 -21.67
C ASP A 218 6.74 7.37 -20.20
N ARG A 219 6.60 8.40 -19.35
CA ARG A 219 6.26 8.21 -17.94
C ARG A 219 5.28 9.26 -17.44
N VAL A 220 4.54 8.86 -16.41
CA VAL A 220 3.84 9.79 -15.54
C VAL A 220 4.47 9.72 -14.16
N VAL A 221 4.52 10.87 -13.48
CA VAL A 221 4.91 10.92 -12.08
C VAL A 221 3.77 11.48 -11.24
N TYR A 222 3.70 11.03 -9.99
CA TYR A 222 2.77 11.51 -8.99
C TYR A 222 3.54 11.99 -7.77
N ARG A 223 3.08 13.04 -7.11
CA ARG A 223 3.80 13.64 -5.98
C ARG A 223 2.84 14.13 -4.91
N GLN A 224 3.23 13.96 -3.65
CA GLN A 224 2.50 14.47 -2.51
C GLN A 224 3.45 14.86 -1.37
N THR A 225 3.17 15.99 -0.72
CA THR A 225 3.83 16.37 0.53
C THR A 225 3.09 15.72 1.70
N VAL A 226 3.84 15.09 2.61
CA VAL A 226 3.30 14.48 3.83
C VAL A 226 3.99 15.06 5.06
N ILE A 227 3.24 15.23 6.14
CA ILE A 227 3.77 15.65 7.43
C ILE A 227 3.72 14.45 8.36
N VAL A 228 4.89 13.98 8.78
CA VAL A 228 5.03 12.90 9.76
C VAL A 228 5.08 13.51 11.15
N PRO A 229 4.15 13.15 12.05
CA PRO A 229 4.10 13.74 13.38
C PRO A 229 5.32 13.33 14.22
N GLU A 230 5.70 14.18 15.18
CA GLU A 230 6.61 13.80 16.26
C GLU A 230 5.94 12.71 17.10
N THR A 231 6.69 11.64 17.39
CA THR A 231 6.22 10.58 18.28
C THR A 231 6.43 11.07 19.71
N ARG A 232 5.33 11.16 20.48
CA ARG A 232 5.33 11.58 21.89
C ARG A 232 5.62 10.40 22.80
#